data_AF-A0AAE2YP24-F1
#
_entry.id   AF-A0AAE2YP24-F1
#
_cell.length_a   1.000
_cell.length_b   1.000
_cell.length_c   1.000
_cell.angle_alpha   90.00
_cell.angle_beta   90.00
_cell.angle_gamma   90.00
#
_symmetry.space_group_name_H-M   'P 1'
#
loop_
_entity.id
_entity.type
_entity.pdbx_description
1 polymer ?
#
loop_
_entity_poly.entity_id
_entity_poly.type
_entity_poly.pdbx_seq_one_letter_code
_entity_poly.pdbx_strand_id
1 'polypeptide(L)'
;MTPEQLTRQQERVMEVVNASFRARQDIDRALREIDRRALNAMVLVKKHGNALAGYGVVAQAFRERAALLRESASHLQENIAPLIEAQMRILQQQRLLQNFAQVENSGGTNLQAQCAGLLTTRRAWDKAIAAEQENARKILRQLLEEVRILQEGVEEQEYVVTSGRIEAALVEASGVPLMRVSRDMGEAVRIVARAVRDYRQQLERLQDESY
;
A
#
# COMPACT_ATOMS: atom_id res chain seq x y z
N MET A 1 -12.57 4.34 25.27
CA MET A 1 -11.75 5.39 24.63
C MET A 1 -12.18 6.75 25.11
N THR A 2 -11.23 7.66 25.34
CA THR A 2 -11.46 9.09 25.60
C THR A 2 -11.69 9.85 24.27
N PRO A 3 -12.25 11.07 24.29
CA PRO A 3 -12.39 11.90 23.08
C PRO A 3 -11.06 12.14 22.36
N GLU A 4 -9.98 12.37 23.12
CA GLU A 4 -8.62 12.54 22.57
C GLU A 4 -8.13 11.30 21.82
N GLN A 5 -8.44 10.10 22.32
CA GLN A 5 -8.08 8.84 21.64
C GLN A 5 -8.82 8.68 20.31
N LEU A 6 -10.07 9.13 20.25
CA LEU A 6 -10.90 9.07 19.04
C LEU A 6 -10.41 10.02 17.95
N THR A 7 -10.01 11.24 18.34
CA THR A 7 -9.38 12.20 17.42
C THR A 7 -8.05 11.68 16.89
N ARG A 8 -7.18 11.13 17.76
CA ARG A 8 -5.91 10.52 17.32
C ARG A 8 -6.13 9.33 16.38
N GLN A 9 -7.12 8.49 16.65
CA GLN A 9 -7.43 7.37 15.76
C GLN A 9 -7.92 7.87 14.39
N GLN A 10 -8.75 8.92 14.36
CA GLN A 10 -9.20 9.53 13.11
C GLN A 10 -8.04 10.13 12.29
N GLU A 11 -7.14 10.87 12.94
CA GLU A 11 -5.93 11.42 12.31
C GLU A 11 -5.08 10.32 11.67
N ARG A 12 -4.87 9.21 12.39
CA ARG A 12 -4.10 8.05 11.90
C ARG A 12 -4.73 7.35 10.71
N VAL A 13 -6.05 7.15 10.74
CA VAL A 13 -6.78 6.60 9.58
C VAL A 13 -6.55 7.49 8.35
N MET A 14 -6.62 8.81 8.52
CA MET A 14 -6.34 9.77 7.45
C MET A 14 -4.88 9.77 7.00
N GLU A 15 -3.92 9.56 7.90
CA GLU A 15 -2.50 9.38 7.55
C GLU A 15 -2.30 8.13 6.68
N VAL A 16 -2.92 7.00 7.02
CA VAL A 16 -2.85 5.76 6.23
C VAL A 16 -3.52 5.95 4.87
N VAL A 17 -4.66 6.65 4.81
CA VAL A 17 -5.32 7.00 3.54
C VAL A 17 -4.35 7.80 2.66
N ASN A 18 -3.76 8.86 3.20
CA ASN A 18 -2.82 9.71 2.46
C ASN A 18 -1.57 8.96 2.02
N ALA A 19 -1.02 8.10 2.90
CA ALA A 19 0.12 7.25 2.58
C ALA A 19 -0.20 6.26 1.47
N SER A 20 -1.40 5.67 1.50
CA SER A 20 -1.90 4.75 0.46
C SER A 20 -1.97 5.44 -0.91
N PHE A 21 -2.55 6.65 -0.97
CA PHE A 21 -2.64 7.42 -2.21
C PHE A 21 -1.27 7.83 -2.75
N ARG A 22 -0.36 8.27 -1.87
CA ARG A 22 1.01 8.63 -2.25
C ARG A 22 1.80 7.42 -2.76
N ALA A 23 1.77 6.32 -2.02
CA ALA A 23 2.44 5.08 -2.42
C ALA A 23 1.95 4.61 -3.79
N ARG A 24 0.63 4.62 -4.02
CA ARG A 24 0.05 4.34 -5.34
C ARG A 24 0.64 5.21 -6.44
N GLN A 25 0.64 6.53 -6.23
CA GLN A 25 1.08 7.47 -7.26
C GLN A 25 2.57 7.28 -7.57
N ASP A 26 3.38 7.08 -6.55
CA ASP A 26 4.83 6.87 -6.68
C ASP A 26 5.14 5.53 -7.37
N ILE A 27 4.45 4.46 -6.98
CA ILE A 27 4.59 3.13 -7.60
C ILE A 27 4.16 3.18 -9.07
N ASP A 28 2.97 3.67 -9.40
CA ASP A 28 2.48 3.72 -10.80
C ASP A 28 3.38 4.61 -11.67
N ARG A 29 3.84 5.76 -11.15
CA ARG A 29 4.77 6.63 -11.87
C ARG A 29 6.09 5.94 -12.15
N ALA A 30 6.69 5.29 -11.14
CA ALA A 30 7.98 4.62 -11.28
C ALA A 30 7.88 3.39 -12.20
N LEU A 31 6.82 2.59 -12.12
CA LEU A 31 6.59 1.44 -13.00
C LEU A 31 6.38 1.87 -14.46
N ARG A 32 5.64 2.96 -14.71
CA ARG A 32 5.52 3.54 -16.07
C ARG A 32 6.88 4.02 -16.60
N GLU A 33 7.72 4.58 -15.73
CA GLU A 33 9.05 5.01 -16.11
C GLU A 33 9.97 3.82 -16.44
N ILE A 34 9.88 2.72 -15.68
CA ILE A 34 10.56 1.45 -15.99
C ILE A 34 10.12 0.93 -17.36
N ASP A 35 8.81 0.85 -17.63
CA ASP A 35 8.30 0.37 -18.92
C ASP A 35 8.78 1.25 -20.09
N ARG A 36 8.71 2.58 -19.94
CA ARG A 36 9.20 3.52 -20.97
C ARG A 36 10.70 3.35 -21.23
N ARG A 37 11.51 3.20 -20.18
CA ARG A 37 12.96 3.02 -20.27
C ARG A 37 13.30 1.67 -20.91
N ALA A 38 12.55 0.62 -20.57
CA ALA A 38 12.72 -0.71 -21.14
C ALA A 38 12.37 -0.72 -22.63
N LEU A 39 11.28 -0.07 -23.02
CA LEU A 39 10.90 0.09 -24.42
C LEU A 39 11.99 0.81 -25.22
N ASN A 40 12.55 1.90 -24.68
CA ASN A 40 13.66 2.62 -25.31
C ASN A 40 14.89 1.73 -25.48
N ALA A 41 15.22 0.91 -24.48
CA ALA A 41 16.29 -0.09 -24.61
C ALA A 41 15.99 -1.12 -25.69
N MET A 42 14.77 -1.66 -25.78
CA MET A 42 14.40 -2.61 -26.84
C MET A 42 14.55 -1.99 -28.24
N VAL A 43 14.25 -0.69 -28.40
CA VAL A 43 14.49 0.03 -29.66
C VAL A 43 15.99 0.13 -29.97
N LEU A 44 16.84 0.42 -28.98
CA LEU A 44 18.29 0.41 -29.14
C LEU A 44 18.80 -0.99 -29.54
N VAL A 45 18.34 -2.04 -28.85
CA VAL A 45 18.67 -3.43 -29.17
C VAL A 45 18.30 -3.77 -30.62
N LYS A 46 17.09 -3.40 -31.07
CA LYS A 46 16.67 -3.60 -32.47
C LYS A 46 17.55 -2.88 -33.48
N LYS A 47 18.08 -1.70 -33.14
CA LYS A 47 18.97 -0.92 -34.04
C LYS A 47 20.37 -1.51 -34.16
N HIS A 48 20.91 -2.10 -33.09
CA HIS A 48 22.25 -2.68 -33.07
C HIS A 48 22.28 -4.19 -33.32
N GLY A 49 21.13 -4.85 -33.41
CA GLY A 49 20.99 -6.24 -33.80
C GLY A 49 21.59 -7.21 -32.75
N ASN A 50 22.21 -8.28 -33.24
CA ASN A 50 22.67 -9.40 -32.40
C ASN A 50 23.70 -9.02 -31.32
N ALA A 51 24.40 -7.89 -31.49
CA ALA A 51 25.37 -7.40 -30.52
C ALA A 51 24.74 -7.05 -29.16
N LEU A 52 23.43 -6.75 -29.12
CA LEU A 52 22.70 -6.36 -27.91
C LEU A 52 21.61 -7.37 -27.51
N ALA A 53 21.60 -8.57 -28.08
CA ALA A 53 20.51 -9.53 -27.89
C ALA A 53 20.31 -9.91 -26.40
N GLY A 54 21.40 -10.08 -25.64
CA GLY A 54 21.35 -10.38 -24.20
C GLY A 54 20.64 -9.28 -23.40
N TYR A 55 20.95 -8.01 -23.68
CA TYR A 55 20.24 -6.89 -23.08
C TYR A 55 18.76 -6.83 -23.51
N GLY A 56 18.43 -7.29 -24.72
CA GLY A 56 17.05 -7.41 -25.19
C GLY A 56 16.19 -8.31 -24.30
N VAL A 57 16.73 -9.45 -23.88
CA VAL A 57 16.07 -10.37 -22.94
C VAL A 57 15.85 -9.69 -21.59
N VAL A 58 16.86 -8.97 -21.08
CA VAL A 58 16.74 -8.22 -19.82
C VAL A 58 15.69 -7.11 -19.93
N ALA A 59 15.69 -6.35 -21.02
CA ALA A 59 14.70 -5.29 -21.26
C ALA A 59 13.27 -5.83 -21.33
N GLN A 60 13.07 -7.03 -21.88
CA GLN A 60 11.77 -7.70 -21.85
C GLN A 60 11.38 -8.11 -20.43
N ALA A 61 12.29 -8.75 -19.68
CA ALA A 61 12.05 -9.15 -18.30
C ALA A 61 11.66 -7.95 -17.42
N PHE A 62 12.30 -6.79 -17.62
CA PHE A 62 11.93 -5.54 -16.93
C PHE A 62 10.46 -5.16 -17.12
N ARG A 63 9.92 -5.32 -18.33
CA ARG A 63 8.53 -4.96 -18.66
C ARG A 63 7.54 -5.95 -18.08
N GLU A 64 7.82 -7.25 -18.23
CA GLU A 64 6.98 -8.31 -17.70
C GLU A 64 6.85 -8.18 -16.18
N ARG A 65 7.97 -7.96 -15.48
CA ARG A 65 7.99 -7.76 -14.03
C ARG A 65 7.35 -6.43 -13.61
N ALA A 66 7.55 -5.35 -14.36
CA ALA A 66 6.86 -4.09 -14.09
C ALA A 66 5.34 -4.21 -14.25
N ALA A 67 4.86 -5.03 -15.19
CA ALA A 67 3.45 -5.31 -15.37
C ALA A 67 2.88 -6.11 -14.18
N LEU A 68 3.58 -7.16 -13.72
CA LEU A 68 3.21 -7.92 -12.53
C LEU A 68 3.16 -7.05 -11.28
N LEU A 69 4.18 -6.21 -11.06
CA LEU A 69 4.20 -5.25 -9.94
C LEU A 69 3.02 -4.28 -10.00
N ARG A 70 2.60 -3.87 -11.21
CA ARG A 70 1.46 -2.97 -11.40
C ARG A 70 0.14 -3.67 -11.09
N GLU A 71 0.00 -4.94 -11.45
CA GLU A 71 -1.15 -5.77 -11.12
C GLU A 71 -1.25 -5.98 -9.61
N SER A 72 -0.17 -6.37 -8.93
CA SER A 72 -0.13 -6.49 -7.47
C SER A 72 -0.45 -5.16 -6.76
N ALA A 73 0.07 -4.04 -7.27
CA ALA A 73 -0.25 -2.71 -6.75
C ALA A 73 -1.71 -2.30 -6.99
N SER A 74 -2.42 -2.92 -7.95
CA SER A 74 -3.85 -2.72 -8.17
C SER A 74 -4.68 -3.43 -7.11
N HIS A 75 -4.36 -4.68 -6.79
CA HIS A 75 -5.05 -5.44 -5.74
C HIS A 75 -4.96 -4.77 -4.37
N LEU A 76 -3.78 -4.24 -4.06
CA LEU A 76 -3.57 -3.42 -2.87
C LEU A 76 -4.54 -2.23 -2.78
N GLN A 77 -4.87 -1.60 -3.92
CA GLN A 77 -5.82 -0.48 -3.97
C GLN A 77 -7.28 -0.91 -3.76
N GLU A 78 -7.64 -2.08 -4.27
CA GLU A 78 -8.99 -2.64 -4.11
C GLU A 78 -9.31 -2.88 -2.63
N ASN A 79 -8.30 -3.21 -1.82
CA ASN A 79 -8.46 -3.50 -0.39
C ASN A 79 -8.30 -2.30 0.55
N ILE A 80 -7.73 -1.18 0.09
CA ILE A 80 -7.60 0.05 0.89
C ILE A 80 -8.97 0.68 1.19
N ALA A 81 -9.83 0.82 0.19
CA ALA A 81 -11.13 1.47 0.40
C ALA A 81 -12.02 0.73 1.42
N PRO A 82 -12.15 -0.61 1.36
CA PRO A 82 -12.81 -1.39 2.41
C PRO A 82 -12.22 -1.18 3.81
N LEU A 83 -10.89 -1.07 3.95
CA LEU A 83 -10.25 -0.81 5.25
C LEU A 83 -10.66 0.57 5.79
N ILE A 84 -10.62 1.60 4.95
CA ILE A 84 -11.00 2.97 5.33
C ILE A 84 -12.48 3.01 5.75
N GLU A 85 -13.36 2.37 4.99
CA GLU A 85 -14.78 2.31 5.31
C GLU A 85 -15.04 1.62 6.65
N ALA A 86 -14.40 0.47 6.90
CA ALA A 86 -14.53 -0.23 8.17
C ALA A 86 -14.05 0.64 9.34
N GLN A 87 -12.90 1.31 9.20
CA GLN A 87 -12.37 2.21 10.23
C GLN A 87 -13.28 3.43 10.48
N MET A 88 -13.83 4.02 9.43
CA MET A 88 -14.77 5.14 9.56
C MET A 88 -16.08 4.72 10.27
N ARG A 89 -16.60 3.52 9.98
CA ARG A 89 -17.77 2.97 10.68
C ARG A 89 -17.49 2.74 12.16
N ILE A 90 -16.32 2.18 12.49
CA ILE A 90 -15.87 2.00 13.89
C ILE A 90 -15.83 3.35 14.61
N LEU A 91 -15.18 4.36 14.03
CA LEU A 91 -15.09 5.70 14.61
C LEU A 91 -16.47 6.34 14.83
N GLN A 92 -17.37 6.22 13.85
CA GLN A 92 -18.74 6.74 13.96
C GLN A 92 -19.51 6.08 15.10
N GLN A 93 -19.44 4.75 15.20
CA GLN A 93 -20.13 3.98 16.25
C GLN A 93 -19.56 4.27 17.65
N GLN A 94 -18.23 4.39 17.76
CA GLN A 94 -17.58 4.76 19.02
C GLN A 94 -17.95 6.18 19.48
N ARG A 95 -18.04 7.14 18.55
CA ARG A 95 -18.47 8.52 18.85
C ARG A 95 -19.93 8.54 19.33
N LEU A 96 -20.81 7.76 18.70
CA LEU A 96 -22.19 7.61 19.17
C LEU A 96 -22.23 7.05 20.59
N LEU A 97 -21.49 5.97 20.88
CA LEU A 97 -21.41 5.41 22.23
C LEU A 97 -20.91 6.40 23.28
N GLN A 98 -19.92 7.25 22.94
CA GLN A 98 -19.46 8.31 23.84
C GLN A 98 -20.55 9.34 24.13
N ASN A 99 -21.28 9.78 23.11
CA ASN A 99 -22.40 10.71 23.29
C ASN A 99 -23.47 10.10 24.20
N PHE A 100 -23.77 8.81 24.04
CA PHE A 100 -24.71 8.11 24.92
C PHE A 100 -24.21 8.05 26.36
N ALA A 101 -22.92 7.74 26.58
CA ALA A 101 -22.34 7.74 27.93
C ALA A 101 -22.40 9.14 28.58
N GLN A 102 -22.22 10.22 27.82
CA GLN A 102 -22.38 11.58 28.33
C GLN A 102 -23.83 11.90 28.71
N VAL A 103 -24.80 11.46 27.91
CA VAL A 103 -26.24 11.61 28.22
C VAL A 103 -26.63 10.80 29.47
N GLU A 104 -26.13 9.57 29.62
CA GLU A 104 -26.33 8.75 30.82
C GLU A 104 -25.76 9.44 32.08
N ASN A 105 -24.56 10.02 31.99
CA ASN A 105 -23.91 10.69 33.12
C ASN A 105 -24.57 12.03 33.50
N SER A 106 -25.20 12.72 32.55
CA SER A 106 -25.85 14.03 32.76
C SER A 106 -27.32 13.92 33.16
N GLY A 107 -27.99 12.82 32.82
CA GLY A 107 -29.42 12.59 33.07
C GLY A 107 -29.81 12.00 34.43
N GLY A 108 -28.84 11.65 35.27
CA GLY A 108 -29.07 11.06 36.60
C GLY A 108 -29.57 9.61 36.58
N THR A 109 -29.57 8.97 37.76
CA THR A 109 -29.81 7.53 37.99
C THR A 109 -31.15 6.99 37.48
N ASN A 110 -32.14 7.86 37.21
CA ASN A 110 -33.47 7.46 36.74
C ASN A 110 -33.54 7.12 35.25
N LEU A 111 -32.61 7.61 34.42
CA LEU A 111 -32.64 7.40 32.96
C LEU A 111 -32.31 5.95 32.58
N GLN A 112 -31.48 5.28 33.38
CA GLN A 112 -31.06 3.90 33.15
C GLN A 112 -32.19 2.89 33.44
N ALA A 113 -33.04 3.17 34.43
CA ALA A 113 -34.19 2.34 34.78
C ALA A 113 -35.40 2.55 33.84
N GLN A 114 -35.54 3.74 33.25
CA GLN A 114 -36.67 4.08 32.38
C GLN A 114 -36.42 3.76 30.90
N CYS A 115 -35.16 3.59 30.47
CA CYS A 115 -34.80 3.40 29.07
C CYS A 115 -34.06 2.09 28.79
N ALA A 116 -34.72 0.95 29.03
CA ALA A 116 -34.19 -0.38 28.67
C ALA A 116 -33.76 -0.51 27.20
N GLY A 117 -34.41 0.24 26.29
CA GLY A 117 -34.05 0.33 24.87
C GLY A 117 -32.64 0.91 24.61
N LEU A 118 -32.13 1.76 25.50
CA LEU A 118 -30.78 2.32 25.40
C LEU A 118 -29.72 1.27 25.71
N LEU A 119 -29.93 0.44 26.74
CA LEU A 119 -29.03 -0.65 27.10
C LEU A 119 -28.95 -1.71 25.99
N THR A 120 -30.08 -2.04 25.35
CA THR A 120 -30.09 -2.96 24.21
C THR A 120 -29.38 -2.37 22.99
N THR A 121 -29.58 -1.09 22.72
CA THR A 121 -28.91 -0.38 21.60
C THR A 121 -27.40 -0.30 21.82
N ARG A 122 -26.96 0.03 23.03
CA ARG A 122 -25.55 0.04 23.43
C ARG A 122 -24.89 -1.32 23.20
N ARG A 123 -25.51 -2.40 23.70
CA ARG A 123 -25.02 -3.78 23.48
C ARG A 123 -24.97 -4.16 22.00
N ALA A 124 -25.93 -3.69 21.20
CA ALA A 124 -25.94 -3.92 19.77
C ALA A 124 -24.76 -3.20 19.07
N TRP A 125 -24.47 -1.95 19.45
CA TRP A 125 -23.31 -1.22 18.93
C TRP A 125 -21.98 -1.79 19.40
N ASP A 126 -21.86 -2.22 20.66
CA ASP A 126 -20.64 -2.89 21.13
C ASP A 126 -20.35 -4.15 20.29
N LYS A 127 -21.38 -4.94 19.97
CA LYS A 127 -21.27 -6.10 19.07
C LYS A 127 -20.91 -5.69 17.64
N ALA A 128 -21.53 -4.62 17.11
CA ALA A 128 -21.25 -4.13 15.76
C ALA A 128 -19.80 -3.64 15.64
N ILE A 129 -19.31 -2.89 16.63
CA ILE A 129 -17.92 -2.42 16.69
C ILE A 129 -16.96 -3.61 16.73
N ALA A 130 -17.22 -4.62 17.56
CA ALA A 130 -16.37 -5.81 17.63
C ALA A 130 -16.31 -6.57 16.29
N ALA A 131 -17.46 -6.67 15.59
CA ALA A 131 -17.52 -7.29 14.27
C ALA A 131 -16.76 -6.49 13.20
N GLU A 132 -16.95 -5.17 13.17
CA GLU A 132 -16.25 -4.27 12.24
C GLU A 132 -14.74 -4.24 12.53
N GLN A 133 -14.33 -4.29 13.80
CA GLN A 133 -12.92 -4.41 14.19
C GLN A 133 -12.30 -5.70 13.67
N GLU A 134 -12.98 -6.84 13.81
CA GLU A 134 -12.48 -8.11 13.27
C GLU A 134 -12.41 -8.10 11.74
N ASN A 135 -13.39 -7.47 11.07
CA ASN A 135 -13.36 -7.27 9.63
C ASN A 135 -12.16 -6.41 9.20
N ALA A 136 -11.95 -5.27 9.87
CA ALA A 136 -10.81 -4.39 9.63
C ALA A 136 -9.47 -5.13 9.82
N ARG A 137 -9.33 -5.99 10.84
CA ARG A 137 -8.14 -6.84 11.03
C ARG A 137 -7.91 -7.82 9.88
N LYS A 138 -8.98 -8.41 9.35
CA LYS A 138 -8.87 -9.33 8.21
C LYS A 138 -8.36 -8.59 6.98
N ILE A 139 -8.96 -7.43 6.67
CA ILE A 139 -8.54 -6.59 5.53
C ILE A 139 -7.09 -6.13 5.72
N LEU A 140 -6.72 -5.69 6.93
CA LEU A 140 -5.34 -5.25 7.21
C LEU A 140 -4.31 -6.38 7.03
N ARG A 141 -4.63 -7.61 7.47
CA ARG A 141 -3.78 -8.78 7.24
C ARG A 141 -3.61 -9.08 5.75
N GLN A 142 -4.70 -8.98 4.98
CA GLN A 142 -4.65 -9.16 3.53
C GLN A 142 -3.77 -8.09 2.87
N LEU A 143 -3.92 -6.82 3.25
CA LEU A 143 -3.09 -5.73 2.74
C LEU A 143 -1.61 -5.91 3.07
N LEU A 144 -1.27 -6.35 4.28
CA LEU A 144 0.12 -6.62 4.66
C LEU A 144 0.72 -7.77 3.84
N GLU A 145 -0.08 -8.80 3.54
CA GLU A 145 0.34 -9.91 2.69
C GLU A 145 0.54 -9.46 1.23
N GLU A 146 -0.35 -8.62 0.70
CA GLU A 146 -0.19 -8.03 -0.64
C GLU A 146 1.05 -7.15 -0.73
N VAL A 147 1.33 -6.36 0.31
CA VAL A 147 2.57 -5.59 0.43
C VAL A 147 3.79 -6.51 0.47
N ARG A 148 3.74 -7.65 1.16
CA ARG A 148 4.82 -8.63 1.17
C ARG A 148 5.11 -9.18 -0.23
N ILE A 149 4.07 -9.59 -0.97
CA ILE A 149 4.19 -10.05 -2.35
C ILE A 149 4.81 -8.95 -3.24
N LEU A 150 4.39 -7.70 -3.04
CA LEU A 150 4.94 -6.56 -3.76
C LEU A 150 6.42 -6.32 -3.43
N GLN A 151 6.83 -6.52 -2.18
CA GLN A 151 8.25 -6.45 -1.76
C GLN A 151 9.08 -7.53 -2.44
N GLU A 152 8.59 -8.77 -2.49
CA GLU A 152 9.26 -9.87 -3.19
C GLU A 152 9.44 -9.56 -4.68
N GLY A 153 8.40 -9.05 -5.34
CA GLY A 153 8.50 -8.63 -6.75
C GLY A 153 9.49 -7.48 -6.99
N VAL A 154 9.67 -6.58 -6.01
CA VAL A 154 10.68 -5.52 -6.08
C VAL A 154 12.09 -6.11 -6.00
N GLU A 155 12.32 -7.07 -5.11
CA GLU A 155 13.62 -7.77 -5.00
C GLU A 155 13.97 -8.49 -6.31
N GLU A 156 12.99 -9.17 -6.92
CA GLU A 156 13.18 -9.77 -8.25
C GLU A 156 13.54 -8.71 -9.31
N GLN A 157 12.92 -7.53 -9.24
CA GLN A 157 13.22 -6.44 -10.17
C GLN A 157 14.62 -5.85 -9.95
N GLU A 158 15.11 -5.80 -8.71
CA GLU A 158 16.49 -5.42 -8.40
C GLU A 158 17.52 -6.40 -8.98
N TYR A 159 17.17 -7.70 -9.02
CA TYR A 159 17.99 -8.71 -9.70
C TYR A 159 18.04 -8.47 -11.21
N VAL A 160 16.92 -8.13 -11.85
CA VAL A 160 16.88 -7.76 -13.28
C VAL A 160 17.73 -6.52 -13.56
N VAL A 161 17.73 -5.52 -12.66
CA VAL A 161 18.64 -4.36 -12.75
C VAL A 161 20.10 -4.78 -12.72
N THR A 162 20.47 -5.68 -11.82
CA THR A 162 21.85 -6.15 -11.73
C THR A 162 22.25 -6.89 -13.01
N SER A 163 21.37 -7.74 -13.53
CA SER A 163 21.57 -8.44 -14.80
C SER A 163 21.72 -7.46 -15.97
N GLY A 164 20.90 -6.42 -16.03
CA GLY A 164 21.00 -5.37 -17.06
C GLY A 164 22.33 -4.62 -17.00
N ARG A 165 22.83 -4.30 -15.81
CA ARG A 165 24.13 -3.65 -15.64
C ARG A 165 25.28 -4.54 -16.11
N ILE A 166 25.20 -5.85 -15.84
CA ILE A 166 26.19 -6.83 -16.30
C ILE A 166 26.17 -6.90 -17.83
N GLU A 167 24.99 -7.11 -18.42
CA GLU A 167 24.83 -7.19 -19.89
C GLU A 167 25.30 -5.90 -20.58
N ALA A 168 24.95 -4.73 -20.04
CA ALA A 168 25.39 -3.45 -20.60
C ALA A 168 26.90 -3.24 -20.49
N ALA A 169 27.55 -3.79 -19.46
CA ALA A 169 29.01 -3.72 -19.29
C ALA A 169 29.77 -4.69 -20.20
N LEU A 170 29.15 -5.81 -20.58
CA LEU A 170 29.73 -6.81 -21.48
C LEU A 170 29.71 -6.38 -22.96
N VAL A 171 28.87 -5.42 -23.32
CA VAL A 171 28.79 -4.90 -24.69
C VAL A 171 29.82 -3.78 -24.90
N GLU A 172 30.89 -4.07 -25.65
CA GLU A 172 31.87 -3.07 -26.10
C GLU A 172 31.27 -2.01 -27.06
N ALA A 173 31.87 -0.82 -27.08
CA ALA A 173 31.57 0.36 -27.92
C ALA A 173 30.12 0.93 -27.89
N SER A 174 29.10 0.13 -27.55
CA SER A 174 27.67 0.45 -27.57
C SER A 174 26.99 0.31 -26.20
N GLY A 175 27.75 -0.07 -25.15
CA GLY A 175 27.23 -0.28 -23.80
C GLY A 175 26.89 0.99 -23.01
N VAL A 176 27.44 2.16 -23.37
CA VAL A 176 27.26 3.42 -22.61
C VAL A 176 25.78 3.86 -22.51
N PRO A 177 24.98 3.87 -23.59
CA PRO A 177 23.55 4.15 -23.50
C PRO A 177 22.79 3.13 -22.65
N LEU A 178 23.13 1.85 -22.74
CA LEU A 178 22.48 0.77 -21.97
C LEU A 178 22.84 0.83 -20.49
N MET A 179 24.08 1.18 -20.16
CA MET A 179 24.52 1.43 -18.78
C MET A 179 23.74 2.58 -18.16
N ARG A 180 23.45 3.63 -18.93
CA ARG A 180 22.57 4.72 -18.49
C ARG A 180 21.16 4.19 -18.24
N VAL A 181 20.56 3.45 -19.18
CA VAL A 181 19.22 2.87 -19.00
C VAL A 181 19.15 1.96 -17.76
N SER A 182 20.15 1.12 -17.53
CA SER A 182 20.20 0.24 -16.36
C SER A 182 20.34 1.01 -15.04
N ARG A 183 21.17 2.06 -15.00
CA ARG A 183 21.27 2.96 -13.84
C ARG A 183 19.93 3.62 -13.54
N ASP A 184 19.31 4.14 -14.59
CA ASP A 184 18.04 4.82 -14.61
C ASP A 184 16.90 3.88 -14.13
N MET A 185 16.88 2.63 -14.59
CA MET A 185 15.96 1.60 -14.09
C MET A 185 16.19 1.31 -12.60
N GLY A 186 17.45 1.18 -12.19
CA GLY A 186 17.80 0.94 -10.79
C GLY A 186 17.39 2.08 -9.85
N GLU A 187 17.31 3.32 -10.34
CA GLU A 187 16.76 4.44 -9.58
C GLU A 187 15.24 4.34 -9.44
N ALA A 188 14.53 4.03 -10.53
CA ALA A 188 13.08 3.84 -10.49
C ALA A 188 12.67 2.67 -9.58
N VAL A 189 13.39 1.54 -9.63
CA VAL A 189 13.15 0.40 -8.73
C VAL A 189 13.37 0.79 -7.26
N ARG A 190 14.41 1.58 -6.96
CA ARG A 190 14.65 2.09 -5.61
C ARG A 190 13.53 3.00 -5.10
N ILE A 191 12.90 3.78 -5.98
CA ILE A 191 11.73 4.60 -5.63
C ILE A 191 10.55 3.69 -5.26
N VAL A 192 10.28 2.66 -6.06
CA VAL A 192 9.23 1.65 -5.75
C VAL A 192 9.53 0.98 -4.41
N ALA A 193 10.75 0.47 -4.21
CA ALA A 193 11.17 -0.20 -2.99
C ALA A 193 10.94 0.66 -1.74
N ARG A 194 11.28 1.96 -1.82
CA ARG A 194 11.04 2.91 -0.74
C ARG A 194 9.55 3.13 -0.50
N ALA A 195 8.78 3.40 -1.55
CA ALA A 195 7.34 3.63 -1.43
C ALA A 195 6.61 2.43 -0.78
N VAL A 196 6.96 1.21 -1.19
CA VAL A 196 6.40 -0.03 -0.62
C VAL A 196 6.80 -0.21 0.84
N ARG A 197 8.07 0.04 1.19
CA ARG A 197 8.56 -0.05 2.57
C ARG A 197 7.90 0.98 3.48
N ASP A 198 7.84 2.23 3.05
CA ASP A 198 7.22 3.31 3.81
C ASP A 198 5.74 3.01 4.02
N TYR A 199 5.05 2.48 2.99
CA TYR A 199 3.66 2.09 3.10
C TYR A 199 3.44 0.94 4.09
N ARG A 200 4.28 -0.10 4.04
CA ARG A 200 4.25 -1.20 5.01
C ARG A 200 4.33 -0.71 6.46
N GLN A 201 5.29 0.19 6.74
CA GLN A 201 5.46 0.74 8.08
C GLN A 201 4.21 1.49 8.56
N GLN A 202 3.48 2.16 7.68
CA GLN A 202 2.23 2.83 8.04
C GLN A 202 1.11 1.83 8.35
N LEU A 203 1.02 0.72 7.61
CA LEU A 203 0.06 -0.35 7.89
C LEU A 203 0.38 -1.09 9.21
N GLU A 204 1.65 -1.37 9.47
CA GLU A 204 2.10 -2.01 10.73
C GLU A 204 1.79 -1.12 11.94
N ARG A 205 2.03 0.19 11.85
CA ARG A 205 1.63 1.15 12.91
C ARG A 205 0.13 1.15 13.16
N LEU A 206 -0.68 1.09 12.10
CA LEU A 206 -2.12 0.98 12.25
C LEU A 206 -2.52 -0.31 12.97
N GLN A 207 -1.81 -1.41 12.73
CA GLN A 207 -2.05 -2.70 13.39
C GLN A 207 -1.73 -2.64 14.89
N ASP A 208 -0.56 -2.10 15.25
CA ASP A 208 -0.06 -2.06 16.63
C ASP A 208 -0.86 -1.12 17.54
N GLU A 209 -1.51 -0.11 16.96
CA GLU A 209 -2.17 0.95 17.74
C GLU A 209 -3.70 0.91 17.69
N SER A 210 -4.29 0.17 16.75
CA SER A 210 -5.74 -0.03 16.69
C SER A 210 -6.23 -1.10 17.67
N TYR A 211 -5.31 -1.83 18.33
CA TYR A 211 -5.58 -3.01 19.17
C TYR A 211 -4.64 -3.10 20.37
#